data_AF-A0A524RW11-F1
#
_entry.id   AF-A0A524RW11-F1
#
_cell.length_a   1.000
_cell.length_b   1.000
_cell.length_c   1.000
_cell.angle_alpha   90.00
_cell.angle_beta   90.00
_cell.angle_gamma   90.00
#
_symmetry.space_group_name_H-M   'P 1'
#
loop_
_entity.id
_entity.type
_entity.pdbx_description
1 polymer ?
#
loop_
_entity_poly.entity_id
_entity_poly.type
_entity_poly.pdbx_seq_one_letter_code
_entity_poly.pdbx_strand_id
1 'polypeptide(L)'
;MSVPIYQLLVLPPGGTGRDRVLEDITDLISERLISLSIQDEAGQESDSLSLVLDDRDQQLPIPRDGTILIPRLGYRGQSLVEMGRFLVAEKSIRGPRRQLSISCTSATDEDGDAPGERLLLKDARSQSWHRTTLGEIVDTIAERHGLTAVADPDLAGQVIEHVDQTDESDQAFLTRLADLYGAVIKPADGRLTLMIRGAAQIGPVVHLSASDLTSWSARFQDRPRYSRVRVHYSNRIAGGEGFTTVHSPEQGFAEFVLPELFPTLADAEAAGRAKLRSLNTSQLRVTLKGPGHPHLAAEGTVRLSGVHRLIDGEPLSIRSVRHQLGSSGYTTSIECGSRAEDTGAEEGVEGAT
;
A
#
# COMPACT_ATOMS: atom_id res chain seq x y z
N MET A 1 12.32 -31.04 7.51
CA MET A 1 12.09 -29.57 7.52
C MET A 1 12.52 -29.04 6.17
N SER A 2 11.66 -28.29 5.48
CA SER A 2 11.99 -27.65 4.20
C SER A 2 13.11 -26.62 4.43
N VAL A 3 14.17 -26.68 3.62
CA VAL A 3 15.32 -25.76 3.74
C VAL A 3 14.96 -24.45 3.05
N PRO A 4 14.88 -23.32 3.77
CA PRO A 4 14.62 -22.03 3.14
C PRO A 4 15.79 -21.65 2.24
N ILE A 5 15.48 -21.06 1.10
CA ILE A 5 16.44 -20.54 0.14
C ILE A 5 15.97 -19.17 -0.34
N TYR A 6 16.92 -18.38 -0.83
CA TYR A 6 16.64 -17.09 -1.45
C TYR A 6 17.48 -16.95 -2.71
N GLN A 7 17.06 -16.04 -3.56
CA GLN A 7 17.86 -15.50 -4.65
C GLN A 7 17.82 -13.98 -4.53
N LEU A 8 18.95 -13.30 -4.75
CA LEU A 8 18.98 -11.85 -4.81
C LEU A 8 19.53 -11.43 -6.16
N LEU A 9 18.63 -10.87 -6.99
CA LEU A 9 19.02 -10.28 -8.26
C LEU A 9 19.26 -8.78 -8.09
N VAL A 10 20.18 -8.26 -8.89
CA VAL A 10 20.53 -6.84 -8.94
C VAL A 10 20.34 -6.33 -10.35
N LEU A 11 19.72 -5.16 -10.44
CA LEU A 11 19.68 -4.35 -11.64
C LEU A 11 20.52 -3.08 -11.39
N PRO A 12 21.69 -2.94 -12.03
CA PRO A 12 22.56 -1.79 -11.82
C PRO A 12 21.97 -0.50 -12.42
N PRO A 13 22.40 0.68 -11.94
CA PRO A 13 21.96 1.96 -12.47
C PRO A 13 22.53 2.25 -13.87
N GLY A 14 21.71 2.84 -14.74
CA GLY A 14 22.10 3.35 -16.06
C GLY A 14 22.06 2.32 -17.20
N GLY A 15 21.37 2.68 -18.30
CA GLY A 15 21.23 1.92 -19.54
C GLY A 15 19.80 2.00 -20.08
N THR A 16 19.59 2.32 -21.35
CA THR A 16 18.26 2.43 -21.97
C THR A 16 17.85 1.11 -22.62
N GLY A 17 16.64 0.61 -22.33
CA GLY A 17 16.10 -0.59 -22.97
C GLY A 17 16.92 -1.88 -22.75
N ARG A 18 16.71 -2.86 -23.64
CA ARG A 18 17.06 -4.31 -23.56
C ARG A 18 18.50 -4.73 -23.16
N ASP A 19 19.40 -3.79 -22.89
CA ASP A 19 20.81 -4.05 -22.50
C ASP A 19 21.03 -4.20 -20.99
N ARG A 20 19.99 -4.05 -20.16
CA ARG A 20 20.11 -4.27 -18.72
C ARG A 20 20.11 -5.76 -18.37
N VAL A 21 21.29 -6.27 -18.03
CA VAL A 21 21.44 -7.65 -17.56
C VAL A 21 21.15 -7.70 -16.06
N LEU A 22 20.17 -8.52 -15.68
CA LEU A 22 19.96 -8.91 -14.29
C LEU A 22 21.15 -9.75 -13.82
N GLU A 23 21.82 -9.29 -12.77
CA GLU A 23 22.94 -10.00 -12.14
C GLU A 23 22.43 -10.77 -10.93
N ASP A 24 22.78 -12.05 -10.81
CA ASP A 24 22.52 -12.83 -9.60
C ASP A 24 23.72 -12.73 -8.65
N ILE A 25 23.51 -12.11 -7.49
CA ILE A 25 24.54 -11.92 -6.47
C ILE A 25 24.38 -12.87 -5.28
N THR A 26 23.51 -13.88 -5.37
CA THR A 26 23.16 -14.75 -4.25
C THR A 26 24.40 -15.42 -3.66
N ASP A 27 25.26 -15.99 -4.50
CA ASP A 27 26.48 -16.68 -4.04
C ASP A 27 27.46 -15.70 -3.37
N LEU A 28 27.59 -14.48 -3.90
CA LEU A 28 28.46 -13.43 -3.36
C LEU A 28 28.10 -13.07 -1.91
N ILE A 29 26.81 -13.04 -1.58
CA ILE A 29 26.33 -12.62 -0.25
C ILE A 29 25.88 -13.77 0.65
N SER A 30 25.81 -15.01 0.13
CA SER A 30 25.26 -16.18 0.83
C SER A 30 25.88 -16.43 2.21
N GLU A 31 27.21 -16.41 2.30
CA GLU A 31 27.96 -16.60 3.55
C GLU A 31 27.99 -15.36 4.45
N ARG A 32 27.51 -14.22 3.94
CA ARG A 32 27.55 -12.92 4.62
C ARG A 32 26.17 -12.45 5.06
N LEU A 33 25.09 -13.03 4.56
CA LEU A 33 23.73 -12.59 4.90
C LEU A 33 23.43 -12.87 6.37
N ILE A 34 23.28 -11.79 7.15
CA ILE A 34 22.84 -11.84 8.55
C ILE A 34 21.32 -11.82 8.61
N SER A 35 20.70 -10.89 7.87
CA SER A 35 19.25 -10.82 7.77
C SER A 35 18.78 -10.16 6.48
N LEU A 36 17.66 -10.66 5.94
CA LEU A 36 16.85 -10.03 4.92
C LEU A 36 15.44 -9.84 5.49
N SER A 37 14.91 -8.63 5.46
CA SER A 37 13.55 -8.30 5.88
C SER A 37 12.84 -7.57 4.76
N ILE A 38 11.68 -8.06 4.34
CA ILE A 38 10.78 -7.39 3.40
C ILE A 38 9.51 -7.03 4.17
N GLN A 39 9.10 -5.77 4.03
CA GLN A 39 7.83 -5.26 4.50
C GLN A 39 6.99 -4.91 3.28
N ASP A 40 5.82 -5.53 3.17
CA ASP A 40 4.84 -5.32 2.12
C ASP A 40 3.56 -4.76 2.77
N GLU A 41 3.10 -3.60 2.32
CA GLU A 41 2.05 -2.83 2.97
C GLU A 41 0.87 -2.52 2.04
N ALA A 42 -0.35 -2.68 2.56
CA ALA A 42 -1.58 -2.30 1.86
C ALA A 42 -1.83 -0.79 1.96
N GLY A 43 -2.66 -0.26 1.06
CA GLY A 43 -3.08 1.14 1.15
C GLY A 43 -2.04 2.11 0.60
N GLN A 44 -1.80 3.23 1.27
CA GLN A 44 -0.87 4.29 0.81
C GLN A 44 0.57 4.11 1.33
N GLU A 45 0.79 3.10 2.19
CA GLU A 45 2.11 2.77 2.72
C GLU A 45 2.98 2.12 1.64
N SER A 46 4.29 2.31 1.74
CA SER A 46 5.27 1.82 0.76
C SER A 46 5.99 0.57 1.25
N ASP A 47 6.26 -0.33 0.32
CA ASP A 47 7.06 -1.51 0.61
C ASP A 47 8.53 -1.14 0.86
N SER A 48 9.21 -1.98 1.65
CA SER A 48 10.62 -1.80 1.93
C SER A 48 11.37 -3.13 2.04
N LEU A 49 12.66 -3.07 1.70
CA LEU A 49 13.60 -4.17 1.86
C LEU A 49 14.77 -3.68 2.71
N SER A 50 15.18 -4.50 3.67
CA SER A 50 16.39 -4.29 4.47
C SER A 50 17.29 -5.52 4.42
N LEU A 51 18.56 -5.31 4.12
CA LEU A 51 19.62 -6.32 4.14
C LEU A 51 20.67 -5.93 5.18
N VAL A 52 21.11 -6.91 5.96
CA VAL A 52 22.27 -6.78 6.85
C VAL A 52 23.26 -7.86 6.47
N LEU A 53 24.49 -7.45 6.14
CA LEU A 53 25.58 -8.31 5.70
C LEU A 53 26.77 -8.21 6.66
N ASP A 54 27.48 -9.32 6.82
CA ASP A 54 28.78 -9.41 7.47
C ASP A 54 29.87 -8.86 6.55
N ASP A 55 30.52 -7.78 7.01
CA ASP A 55 31.61 -7.09 6.31
C ASP A 55 32.89 -7.04 7.15
N ARG A 56 33.18 -8.11 7.92
CA ARG A 56 34.35 -8.16 8.81
C ARG A 56 35.68 -7.95 8.09
N ASP A 57 35.78 -8.44 6.85
CA ASP A 57 36.95 -8.35 5.97
C ASP A 57 36.95 -7.14 5.03
N GLN A 58 35.88 -6.33 5.04
CA GLN A 58 35.75 -5.09 4.26
C GLN A 58 35.90 -5.31 2.75
N GLN A 59 35.39 -6.43 2.24
CA GLN A 59 35.46 -6.80 0.83
C GLN A 59 34.13 -6.63 0.09
N LEU A 60 33.02 -6.30 0.79
CA LEU A 60 31.73 -6.13 0.12
C LEU A 60 31.70 -4.85 -0.72
N PRO A 61 31.34 -4.92 -2.01
CA PRO A 61 31.14 -3.72 -2.81
C PRO A 61 29.90 -2.98 -2.31
N ILE A 62 30.00 -1.65 -2.18
CA ILE A 62 28.86 -0.80 -1.86
C ILE A 62 28.00 -0.64 -3.14
N PRO A 63 26.69 -0.95 -3.09
CA PRO A 63 25.81 -0.75 -4.23
C PRO A 63 25.78 0.72 -4.67
N ARG A 64 25.78 0.94 -5.99
CA ARG A 64 25.70 2.29 -6.56
C ARG A 64 24.31 2.90 -6.32
N ASP A 65 24.22 4.23 -6.33
CA ASP A 65 22.94 4.92 -6.31
C ASP A 65 22.12 4.57 -7.56
N GLY A 66 20.81 4.34 -7.38
CA GLY A 66 19.95 3.85 -8.47
C GLY A 66 19.98 2.33 -8.69
N THR A 67 20.69 1.58 -7.85
CA THR A 67 20.64 0.10 -7.90
C THR A 67 19.28 -0.40 -7.43
N ILE A 68 18.69 -1.34 -8.17
CA ILE A 68 17.45 -2.03 -7.78
C ILE A 68 17.79 -3.47 -7.36
N LEU A 69 17.25 -3.88 -6.21
CA LEU A 69 17.34 -5.24 -5.67
C LEU A 69 16.02 -5.97 -5.86
N ILE A 70 16.09 -7.22 -6.32
CA ILE A 70 14.92 -8.05 -6.60
C ILE A 70 15.09 -9.36 -5.81
N PRO A 71 14.66 -9.40 -4.54
CA PRO A 71 14.73 -10.59 -3.72
C PRO A 71 13.67 -11.60 -4.16
N ARG A 72 14.04 -12.87 -4.18
CA ARG A 72 13.12 -14.00 -4.31
C ARG A 72 13.26 -14.94 -3.13
N LEU A 73 12.14 -15.38 -2.56
CA LEU A 73 12.11 -16.23 -1.37
C LEU A 73 11.37 -17.53 -1.63
N GLY A 74 11.75 -18.59 -0.93
CA GLY A 74 11.06 -19.87 -1.00
C GLY A 74 11.80 -21.00 -0.29
N TYR A 75 11.51 -22.22 -0.72
CA TYR A 75 12.09 -23.43 -0.17
C TYR A 75 12.73 -24.28 -1.25
N ARG A 76 13.78 -25.02 -0.88
CA ARG A 76 14.49 -25.91 -1.80
C ARG A 76 13.51 -26.92 -2.41
N GLY A 77 13.54 -27.04 -3.73
CA GLY A 77 12.64 -27.91 -4.50
C GLY A 77 11.31 -27.26 -4.91
N GLN A 78 11.11 -25.98 -4.60
CA GLN A 78 9.98 -25.17 -5.07
C GLN A 78 10.48 -24.01 -5.92
N SER A 79 9.62 -23.46 -6.77
CA SER A 79 9.90 -22.19 -7.45
C SER A 79 10.01 -21.07 -6.42
N LEU A 80 11.03 -20.22 -6.54
CA LEU A 80 11.14 -19.00 -5.75
C LEU A 80 10.07 -18.00 -6.19
N VAL A 81 9.52 -17.25 -5.25
CA VAL A 81 8.57 -16.16 -5.51
C VAL A 81 9.34 -14.86 -5.48
N GLU A 82 9.16 -14.03 -6.50
CA GLU A 82 9.68 -12.67 -6.53
C GLU A 82 8.89 -11.79 -5.56
N MET A 83 9.60 -11.11 -4.66
CA MET A 83 9.01 -10.41 -3.53
C MET A 83 8.93 -8.90 -3.73
N GLY A 84 8.98 -8.45 -4.99
CA GLY A 84 9.04 -7.04 -5.37
C GLY A 84 10.43 -6.59 -5.84
N ARG A 85 10.48 -5.33 -6.28
CA ARG A 85 11.69 -4.66 -6.77
C ARG A 85 11.93 -3.46 -5.85
N PHE A 86 13.16 -3.28 -5.38
CA PHE A 86 13.46 -2.30 -4.34
C PHE A 86 14.66 -1.42 -4.71
N LEU A 87 14.45 -0.12 -4.76
CA LEU A 87 15.48 0.87 -5.02
C LEU A 87 16.33 1.08 -3.76
N VAL A 88 17.65 0.96 -3.90
CA VAL A 88 18.57 1.19 -2.77
C VAL A 88 18.57 2.67 -2.38
N ALA A 89 18.04 2.97 -1.18
CA ALA A 89 17.91 4.32 -0.66
C ALA A 89 19.07 4.69 0.28
N GLU A 90 19.37 3.85 1.28
CA GLU A 90 20.40 4.13 2.29
C GLU A 90 21.38 2.96 2.42
N LYS A 91 22.67 3.30 2.58
CA LYS A 91 23.75 2.34 2.86
C LYS A 91 24.47 2.82 4.12
N SER A 92 24.63 1.95 5.12
CA SER A 92 25.35 2.29 6.35
C SER A 92 26.29 1.16 6.78
N ILE A 93 27.42 1.52 7.38
CA ILE A 93 28.38 0.56 7.93
C ILE A 93 28.45 0.77 9.45
N ARG A 94 28.36 -0.32 10.22
CA ARG A 94 28.34 -0.28 11.70
C ARG A 94 29.45 -1.11 12.32
N GLY A 95 30.15 -0.53 13.30
CA GLY A 95 31.11 -1.22 14.18
C GLY A 95 30.50 -1.57 15.55
N PRO A 96 31.16 -2.40 16.38
CA PRO A 96 32.46 -3.07 16.16
C PRO A 96 32.34 -4.38 15.38
N ARG A 97 31.13 -4.91 15.18
CA ARG A 97 30.89 -6.18 14.47
C ARG A 97 31.11 -6.11 12.95
N ARG A 98 31.29 -4.89 12.40
CA ARG A 98 31.52 -4.59 10.98
C ARG A 98 30.41 -5.18 10.09
N GLN A 99 29.30 -4.46 10.04
CA GLN A 99 28.13 -4.84 9.26
C GLN A 99 27.84 -3.78 8.22
N LEU A 100 27.48 -4.21 7.01
CA LEU A 100 26.89 -3.37 5.98
C LEU A 100 25.36 -3.54 6.06
N SER A 101 24.64 -2.43 6.21
CA SER A 101 23.18 -2.38 6.17
C SER A 101 22.73 -1.61 4.94
N ILE A 102 21.81 -2.20 4.18
CA ILE A 102 21.23 -1.61 2.97
C ILE A 102 19.73 -1.51 3.20
N SER A 103 19.18 -0.30 3.14
CA SER A 103 17.74 -0.04 3.22
C SER A 103 17.24 0.43 1.87
N CYS A 104 16.14 -0.16 1.44
CA CYS A 104 15.55 0.06 0.12
C CYS A 104 14.07 0.40 0.26
N THR A 105 13.57 1.22 -0.65
CA THR A 105 12.14 1.51 -0.83
C THR A 105 11.62 0.78 -2.06
N SER A 106 10.30 0.64 -2.20
CA SER A 106 9.71 0.11 -3.43
C SER A 106 10.24 0.84 -4.67
N ALA A 107 10.58 0.09 -5.71
CA ALA A 107 10.99 0.61 -7.00
C ALA A 107 9.80 0.68 -7.95
N THR A 108 9.75 1.75 -8.73
CA THR A 108 8.87 1.94 -9.88
C THR A 108 9.61 1.63 -11.17
N ASP A 109 8.87 1.42 -12.26
CA ASP A 109 9.47 1.07 -13.56
C ASP A 109 10.43 2.15 -14.09
N GLU A 110 10.24 3.41 -13.68
CA GLU A 110 11.08 4.56 -14.06
C GLU A 110 12.43 4.62 -13.31
N ASP A 111 12.54 3.98 -12.13
CA ASP A 111 13.80 3.90 -11.37
C ASP A 111 14.89 3.14 -12.14
N GLY A 112 14.47 2.45 -13.18
CA GLY A 112 15.29 1.77 -14.16
C GLY A 112 15.74 2.64 -15.35
N ASP A 113 15.91 3.96 -15.29
CA ASP A 113 16.40 4.76 -16.45
C ASP A 113 17.40 5.92 -16.14
N ALA A 114 18.16 5.81 -15.04
CA ALA A 114 19.33 6.64 -14.64
C ALA A 114 19.05 7.65 -13.48
N PRO A 115 20.09 8.33 -12.95
CA PRO A 115 20.54 8.18 -11.57
C PRO A 115 19.94 9.23 -10.64
N GLY A 116 19.32 8.76 -9.56
CA GLY A 116 18.94 9.59 -8.42
C GLY A 116 17.55 10.21 -8.57
N GLU A 117 16.59 9.57 -7.89
CA GLU A 117 15.21 10.04 -7.69
C GLU A 117 14.40 10.12 -8.99
N ARG A 118 13.29 9.37 -9.08
CA ARG A 118 11.95 9.90 -9.40
C ARG A 118 10.94 8.76 -9.55
N LEU A 119 10.42 8.32 -8.40
CA LEU A 119 8.97 8.13 -8.24
C LEU A 119 8.25 9.33 -8.87
N LEU A 120 7.10 9.14 -9.51
CA LEU A 120 6.02 10.13 -9.71
C LEU A 120 6.39 11.50 -9.13
N LEU A 121 7.21 12.25 -9.88
CA LEU A 121 8.12 13.29 -9.38
C LEU A 121 7.68 13.97 -8.07
N LYS A 122 8.51 13.91 -7.01
CA LYS A 122 8.44 14.80 -5.83
C LYS A 122 8.52 16.29 -6.20
N ASP A 123 8.86 16.61 -7.44
CA ASP A 123 8.88 17.97 -7.93
C ASP A 123 7.49 18.58 -7.80
N ALA A 124 7.44 19.62 -7.00
CA ALA A 124 6.30 20.49 -6.86
C ALA A 124 5.83 20.96 -8.25
N ARG A 125 4.54 20.81 -8.51
CA ARG A 125 3.90 21.31 -9.73
C ARG A 125 2.74 22.20 -9.36
N SER A 126 2.53 23.18 -10.22
CA SER A 126 1.36 24.05 -10.18
C SER A 126 0.52 23.83 -11.44
N GLN A 127 -0.68 23.27 -11.28
CA GLN A 127 -1.64 22.99 -12.34
C GLN A 127 -3.07 23.09 -11.80
N SER A 128 -3.93 23.84 -12.50
CA SER A 128 -5.35 23.91 -12.20
C SER A 128 -6.12 22.90 -13.05
N TRP A 129 -6.98 22.13 -12.40
CA TRP A 129 -7.87 21.16 -13.03
C TRP A 129 -9.29 21.70 -12.96
N HIS A 130 -10.02 21.67 -14.07
CA HIS A 130 -11.36 22.25 -14.18
C HIS A 130 -12.25 21.33 -14.99
N ARG A 131 -13.49 21.10 -14.51
CA ARG A 131 -14.54 20.37 -15.23
C ARG A 131 -14.03 19.05 -15.80
N THR A 132 -13.39 18.26 -14.95
CA THR A 132 -12.77 16.98 -15.29
C THR A 132 -13.33 15.88 -14.37
N THR A 133 -12.91 14.65 -14.56
CA THR A 133 -13.22 13.54 -13.65
C THR A 133 -11.97 13.06 -12.93
N LEU A 134 -12.16 12.37 -11.80
CA LEU A 134 -11.04 11.75 -11.09
C LEU A 134 -10.29 10.76 -11.98
N GLY A 135 -11.00 10.02 -12.85
CA GLY A 135 -10.39 9.13 -13.84
C GLY A 135 -9.49 9.87 -14.84
N GLU A 136 -9.96 10.96 -15.44
CA GLU A 136 -9.18 11.77 -16.39
C GLU A 136 -7.92 12.38 -15.76
N ILE A 137 -7.97 12.79 -14.48
CA ILE A 137 -6.79 13.25 -13.74
C ILE A 137 -5.77 12.12 -13.60
N VAL A 138 -6.22 10.92 -13.19
CA VAL A 138 -5.36 9.74 -13.04
C VAL A 138 -4.75 9.33 -14.37
N ASP A 139 -5.54 9.32 -15.46
CA ASP A 139 -5.06 9.04 -16.82
C ASP A 139 -3.98 10.02 -17.25
N THR A 140 -4.23 11.33 -17.09
CA THR A 140 -3.29 12.40 -17.47
C THR A 140 -1.96 12.28 -16.72
N ILE A 141 -2.01 11.96 -15.44
CA ILE A 141 -0.81 11.79 -14.63
C ILE A 141 -0.12 10.45 -14.95
N ALA A 142 -0.85 9.37 -15.16
CA ALA A 142 -0.26 8.09 -15.54
C ALA A 142 0.52 8.21 -16.86
N GLU A 143 -0.07 8.80 -17.90
CA GLU A 143 0.59 9.02 -19.20
C GLU A 143 1.89 9.84 -19.07
N ARG A 144 1.89 10.84 -18.19
CA ARG A 144 3.05 11.71 -17.93
C ARG A 144 4.26 10.94 -17.40
N HIS A 145 4.02 9.89 -16.62
CA HIS A 145 5.05 9.03 -16.01
C HIS A 145 5.13 7.65 -16.72
N GLY A 146 4.65 7.55 -17.96
CA GLY A 146 4.73 6.32 -18.76
C GLY A 146 3.96 5.12 -18.19
N LEU A 147 2.99 5.35 -17.29
CA LEU A 147 2.16 4.32 -16.66
C LEU A 147 0.82 4.17 -17.38
N THR A 148 0.21 2.99 -17.23
CA THR A 148 -1.18 2.74 -17.62
C THR A 148 -2.12 2.98 -16.44
N ALA A 149 -3.05 3.91 -16.56
CA ALA A 149 -4.06 4.13 -15.52
C ALA A 149 -5.06 2.96 -15.44
N VAL A 150 -5.41 2.58 -14.20
CA VAL A 150 -6.44 1.60 -13.89
C VAL A 150 -7.28 2.16 -12.75
N ALA A 151 -8.50 2.59 -13.03
CA ALA A 151 -9.38 3.17 -12.02
C ALA A 151 -10.65 2.34 -11.84
N ASP A 152 -11.10 2.20 -10.59
CA ASP A 152 -12.44 1.73 -10.27
C ASP A 152 -13.50 2.62 -10.97
N PRO A 153 -14.51 2.05 -11.67
CA PRO A 153 -15.45 2.84 -12.46
C PRO A 153 -16.22 3.89 -11.66
N ASP A 154 -16.59 3.58 -10.41
CA ASP A 154 -17.36 4.49 -9.56
C ASP A 154 -16.51 5.66 -9.09
N LEU A 155 -15.22 5.41 -8.83
CA LEU A 155 -14.24 6.47 -8.56
C LEU A 155 -13.90 7.28 -9.82
N ALA A 156 -13.69 6.60 -10.95
CA ALA A 156 -13.32 7.25 -12.21
C ALA A 156 -14.37 8.26 -12.66
N GLY A 157 -15.67 7.96 -12.45
CA GLY A 157 -16.78 8.83 -12.80
C GLY A 157 -17.02 10.02 -11.88
N GLN A 158 -16.28 10.16 -10.77
CA GLN A 158 -16.46 11.30 -9.85
C GLN A 158 -16.05 12.61 -10.53
N VAL A 159 -17.00 13.54 -10.64
CA VAL A 159 -16.81 14.83 -11.29
C VAL A 159 -16.11 15.80 -10.35
N ILE A 160 -15.03 16.41 -10.84
CA ILE A 160 -14.28 17.44 -10.16
C ILE A 160 -14.55 18.78 -10.85
N GLU A 161 -15.32 19.64 -10.19
CA GLU A 161 -15.63 20.98 -10.71
C GLU A 161 -14.35 21.79 -10.89
N HIS A 162 -13.53 21.83 -9.84
CA HIS A 162 -12.25 22.50 -9.83
C HIS A 162 -11.38 22.00 -8.68
N VAL A 163 -10.11 21.73 -8.96
CA VAL A 163 -9.09 21.50 -7.93
C VAL A 163 -7.75 22.04 -8.43
N ASP A 164 -6.98 22.64 -7.54
CA ASP A 164 -5.61 23.06 -7.81
C ASP A 164 -4.63 22.04 -7.24
N GLN A 165 -3.62 21.72 -8.04
CA GLN A 165 -2.35 21.18 -7.60
C GLN A 165 -1.43 22.39 -7.50
N THR A 166 -1.07 22.85 -6.30
CA THR A 166 -0.27 24.09 -6.11
C THR A 166 1.01 23.76 -5.38
N ASP A 167 2.14 23.89 -6.06
CA ASP A 167 3.47 23.48 -5.60
C ASP A 167 3.46 22.08 -4.94
N GLU A 168 2.66 21.19 -5.51
CA GLU A 168 2.37 19.86 -4.98
C GLU A 168 2.83 18.82 -6.00
N SER A 169 3.50 17.76 -5.55
CA SER A 169 3.91 16.67 -6.44
C SER A 169 2.69 15.91 -6.96
N ASP A 170 2.84 15.25 -8.11
CA ASP A 170 1.76 14.42 -8.67
C ASP A 170 1.35 13.31 -7.69
N GLN A 171 2.32 12.71 -6.98
CA GLN A 171 2.03 11.74 -5.93
C GLN A 171 1.22 12.36 -4.78
N ALA A 172 1.65 13.49 -4.23
CA ALA A 172 0.94 14.12 -3.11
C ALA A 172 -0.48 14.55 -3.50
N PHE A 173 -0.62 15.12 -4.69
CA PHE A 173 -1.90 15.53 -5.26
C PHE A 173 -2.86 14.35 -5.41
N LEU A 174 -2.38 13.25 -6.01
CA LEU A 174 -3.14 12.03 -6.19
C LEU A 174 -3.48 11.35 -4.86
N THR A 175 -2.58 11.31 -3.89
CA THR A 175 -2.85 10.79 -2.55
C THR A 175 -3.93 11.61 -1.85
N ARG A 176 -3.85 12.94 -1.92
CA ARG A 176 -4.85 13.85 -1.36
C ARG A 176 -6.23 13.64 -2.00
N LEU A 177 -6.30 13.51 -3.33
CA LEU A 177 -7.54 13.17 -4.01
C LEU A 177 -8.04 11.77 -3.62
N ALA A 178 -7.17 10.77 -3.58
CA ALA A 178 -7.57 9.42 -3.18
C ALA A 178 -8.14 9.41 -1.76
N ASP A 179 -7.51 10.09 -0.80
CA ASP A 179 -8.02 10.19 0.58
C ASP A 179 -9.39 10.88 0.65
N LEU A 180 -9.59 11.96 -0.12
CA LEU A 180 -10.89 12.66 -0.22
C LEU A 180 -12.02 11.72 -0.65
N TYR A 181 -11.76 10.87 -1.64
CA TYR A 181 -12.75 9.94 -2.18
C TYR A 181 -12.77 8.57 -1.46
N GLY A 182 -11.98 8.41 -0.38
CA GLY A 182 -11.91 7.15 0.38
C GLY A 182 -11.27 6.01 -0.40
N ALA A 183 -10.35 6.35 -1.29
CA ALA A 183 -9.63 5.49 -2.19
C ALA A 183 -8.17 5.27 -1.75
N VAL A 184 -7.48 4.45 -2.52
CA VAL A 184 -6.05 4.21 -2.51
C VAL A 184 -5.56 4.36 -3.95
N ILE A 185 -4.40 4.99 -4.12
CA ILE A 185 -3.74 5.09 -5.42
C ILE A 185 -2.30 4.61 -5.31
N LYS A 186 -1.90 3.67 -6.17
CA LYS A 186 -0.58 3.03 -6.12
C LYS A 186 0.01 2.83 -7.51
N PRO A 187 1.28 3.22 -7.74
CA PRO A 187 2.03 2.77 -8.90
C PRO A 187 2.58 1.36 -8.66
N ALA A 188 2.30 0.42 -9.57
CA ALA A 188 2.86 -0.94 -9.56
C ALA A 188 2.76 -1.58 -10.95
N ASP A 189 3.77 -2.36 -11.35
CA ASP A 189 3.79 -3.16 -12.59
C ASP A 189 3.37 -2.39 -13.86
N GLY A 190 3.91 -1.19 -14.05
CA GLY A 190 3.63 -0.30 -15.19
C GLY A 190 2.26 0.36 -15.14
N ARG A 191 1.56 0.29 -14.00
CA ARG A 191 0.21 0.80 -13.82
C ARG A 191 0.11 1.78 -12.67
N LEU A 192 -0.79 2.75 -12.81
CA LEU A 192 -1.25 3.61 -11.72
C LEU A 192 -2.68 3.21 -11.37
N THR A 193 -2.85 2.50 -10.25
CA THR A 193 -4.13 1.89 -9.88
C THR A 193 -4.85 2.73 -8.83
N LEU A 194 -6.05 3.23 -9.14
CA LEU A 194 -6.97 3.89 -8.22
C LEU A 194 -8.12 2.95 -7.85
N MET A 195 -8.30 2.69 -6.55
CA MET A 195 -9.29 1.74 -6.06
C MET A 195 -9.92 2.19 -4.74
N ILE A 196 -11.15 1.75 -4.47
CA ILE A 196 -11.79 2.00 -3.18
C ILE A 196 -11.00 1.29 -2.07
N ARG A 197 -10.73 2.01 -0.98
CA ARG A 197 -9.94 1.47 0.13
C ARG A 197 -10.56 0.20 0.69
N GLY A 198 -9.84 -0.91 0.58
CA GLY A 198 -10.25 -2.21 1.11
C GLY A 198 -11.30 -2.95 0.27
N ALA A 199 -11.74 -2.40 -0.86
CA ALA A 199 -12.69 -3.06 -1.77
C ALA A 199 -12.01 -4.06 -2.72
N ALA A 200 -10.77 -3.75 -3.12
CA ALA A 200 -10.01 -4.59 -4.04
C ALA A 200 -9.12 -5.58 -3.29
N GLN A 201 -9.44 -6.86 -3.42
CA GLN A 201 -8.53 -7.96 -3.13
C GLN A 201 -8.12 -8.57 -4.48
N ILE A 202 -7.06 -8.02 -5.06
CA ILE A 202 -6.45 -8.53 -6.32
C ILE A 202 -5.39 -9.61 -5.98
N GLY A 203 -5.01 -9.72 -4.71
CA GLY A 203 -3.99 -10.66 -4.23
C GLY A 203 -4.48 -12.10 -4.02
N PRO A 204 -3.54 -13.03 -3.77
CA PRO A 204 -3.85 -14.45 -3.61
C PRO A 204 -4.75 -14.72 -2.40
N VAL A 205 -5.60 -15.75 -2.52
CA VAL A 205 -6.32 -16.32 -1.37
C VAL A 205 -5.48 -17.44 -0.78
N VAL A 206 -5.01 -17.27 0.46
CA VAL A 206 -4.19 -18.25 1.18
C VAL A 206 -5.00 -18.86 2.32
N HIS A 207 -4.97 -20.18 2.40
CA HIS A 207 -5.58 -20.92 3.50
C HIS A 207 -4.51 -21.28 4.54
N LEU A 208 -4.72 -20.88 5.79
CA LEU A 208 -3.84 -21.25 6.91
C LEU A 208 -4.63 -22.00 7.97
N SER A 209 -4.01 -23.04 8.51
CA SER A 209 -4.48 -23.78 9.67
C SER A 209 -3.70 -23.40 10.92
N ALA A 210 -4.20 -23.75 12.10
CA ALA A 210 -3.44 -23.56 13.34
C ALA A 210 -2.05 -24.24 13.33
N SER A 211 -1.89 -25.35 12.60
CA SER A 211 -0.59 -26.03 12.45
C SER A 211 0.42 -25.27 11.58
N ASP A 212 -0.04 -24.34 10.75
CA ASP A 212 0.85 -23.50 9.93
C ASP A 212 1.40 -22.30 10.72
N LEU A 213 0.90 -22.09 11.94
CA LEU A 213 1.18 -20.90 12.76
C LEU A 213 2.05 -21.27 13.97
N THR A 214 3.02 -20.40 14.27
CA THR A 214 3.79 -20.44 15.52
C THR A 214 3.17 -19.57 16.60
N SER A 215 2.47 -18.50 16.22
CA SER A 215 1.70 -17.66 17.15
C SER A 215 0.60 -16.89 16.41
N TRP A 216 -0.48 -16.58 17.11
CA TRP A 216 -1.55 -15.73 16.59
C TRP A 216 -2.18 -14.90 17.71
N SER A 217 -2.80 -13.78 17.34
CA SER A 217 -3.64 -12.99 18.24
C SER A 217 -4.76 -12.32 17.45
N ALA A 218 -5.93 -12.17 18.07
CA ALA A 218 -7.07 -11.43 17.51
C ALA A 218 -7.53 -10.39 18.53
N ARG A 219 -7.73 -9.16 18.06
CA ARG A 219 -8.28 -8.05 18.85
C ARG A 219 -9.55 -7.57 18.18
N PHE A 220 -10.59 -7.44 18.98
CA PHE A 220 -11.88 -6.90 18.60
C PHE A 220 -12.02 -5.55 19.32
N GLN A 221 -12.28 -4.49 18.58
CA GLN A 221 -12.63 -3.19 19.15
C GLN A 221 -14.06 -2.85 18.75
N ASP A 222 -14.94 -2.80 19.75
CA ASP A 222 -16.27 -2.26 19.59
C ASP A 222 -16.19 -0.74 19.62
N ARG A 223 -16.53 -0.11 18.50
CA ARG A 223 -16.78 1.33 18.44
C ARG A 223 -18.27 1.56 18.26
N PRO A 224 -18.83 2.65 18.81
CA PRO A 224 -20.20 3.03 18.50
C PRO A 224 -20.34 3.18 16.99
N ARG A 225 -21.34 2.49 16.41
CA ARG A 225 -21.67 2.63 15.00
C ARG A 225 -22.23 4.03 14.75
N TYR A 226 -21.64 4.72 13.78
CA TYR A 226 -22.09 6.03 13.33
C TYR A 226 -23.26 5.84 12.37
N SER A 227 -24.38 6.51 12.67
CA SER A 227 -25.56 6.55 11.81
C SER A 227 -25.39 7.48 10.62
N ARG A 228 -24.57 8.52 10.77
CA ARG A 228 -24.39 9.56 9.77
C ARG A 228 -23.10 10.35 9.95
N VAL A 229 -22.63 10.96 8.87
CA VAL A 229 -21.56 11.97 8.88
C VAL A 229 -22.12 13.27 8.29
N ARG A 230 -22.02 14.37 9.03
CA ARG A 230 -22.32 15.72 8.54
C ARG A 230 -21.05 16.40 8.06
N VAL A 231 -21.12 17.04 6.89
CA VAL A 231 -19.99 17.69 6.23
C VAL A 231 -20.40 19.07 5.75
N HIS A 232 -19.54 20.06 5.95
CA HIS A 232 -19.78 21.43 5.51
C HIS A 232 -19.15 21.70 4.14
N TYR A 233 -19.79 22.52 3.31
CA TYR A 233 -19.24 22.93 2.01
C TYR A 233 -19.48 24.41 1.74
N SER A 234 -18.66 24.99 0.86
CA SER A 234 -18.84 26.35 0.36
C SER A 234 -19.98 26.38 -0.67
N ASN A 235 -21.09 27.06 -0.35
CA ASN A 235 -22.20 27.20 -1.28
C ASN A 235 -22.00 28.46 -2.15
N ARG A 236 -21.35 28.28 -3.30
CA ARG A 236 -21.09 29.39 -4.24
C ARG A 236 -22.35 29.96 -4.89
N ILE A 237 -23.44 29.18 -4.95
CA ILE A 237 -24.72 29.61 -5.54
C ILE A 237 -25.47 30.54 -4.57
N ALA A 238 -25.60 30.13 -3.31
CA ALA A 238 -26.28 30.92 -2.29
C ALA A 238 -25.40 32.03 -1.69
N GLY A 239 -24.07 31.86 -1.75
CA GLY A 239 -23.10 32.65 -1.00
C GLY A 239 -23.06 32.23 0.46
N GLY A 240 -21.90 31.74 0.93
CA GLY A 240 -21.73 31.27 2.32
C GLY A 240 -21.44 29.77 2.40
N GLU A 241 -21.78 29.17 3.54
CA GLU A 241 -21.56 27.75 3.82
C GLU A 241 -22.90 26.99 3.80
N GLY A 242 -22.87 25.75 3.31
CA GLY A 242 -23.94 24.77 3.45
C GLY A 242 -23.44 23.53 4.17
N PHE A 243 -24.33 22.58 4.44
CA PHE A 243 -23.94 21.25 4.92
C PHE A 243 -24.74 20.17 4.20
N THR A 244 -24.17 18.97 4.18
CA THR A 244 -24.80 17.73 3.73
C THR A 244 -24.61 16.64 4.78
N THR A 245 -25.50 15.65 4.78
CA THR A 245 -25.45 14.54 5.72
C THR A 245 -25.48 13.22 4.97
N VAL A 246 -24.43 12.42 5.15
CA VAL A 246 -24.33 11.07 4.56
C VAL A 246 -24.80 10.05 5.59
N HIS A 247 -25.72 9.17 5.21
CA HIS A 247 -26.33 8.20 6.12
C HIS A 247 -25.75 6.80 5.94
N SER A 248 -25.63 6.08 7.06
CA SER A 248 -25.28 4.66 7.08
C SER A 248 -26.51 3.84 6.73
N PRO A 249 -26.40 2.81 5.86
CA PRO A 249 -27.50 1.88 5.62
C PRO A 249 -27.80 1.02 6.86
N GLU A 250 -26.83 0.88 7.77
CA GLU A 250 -26.99 0.18 9.04
C GLU A 250 -27.44 1.09 10.18
N GLN A 251 -28.17 0.54 11.14
CA GLN A 251 -28.54 1.24 12.37
C GLN A 251 -27.29 1.64 13.17
N GLY A 252 -27.09 2.94 13.32
CA GLY A 252 -26.13 3.54 14.24
C GLY A 252 -26.82 4.53 15.19
N PHE A 253 -26.07 5.03 16.16
CA PHE A 253 -26.61 5.97 17.16
C PHE A 253 -25.85 7.29 17.22
N ALA A 254 -24.64 7.34 16.67
CA ALA A 254 -23.79 8.52 16.70
C ALA A 254 -23.85 9.30 15.37
N GLU A 255 -23.68 10.61 15.46
CA GLU A 255 -23.37 11.50 14.33
C GLU A 255 -21.91 11.95 14.47
N PHE A 256 -21.18 11.96 13.36
CA PHE A 256 -19.85 12.56 13.28
C PHE A 256 -19.93 13.82 12.43
N VAL A 257 -19.30 14.91 12.86
CA VAL A 257 -19.19 16.14 12.06
C VAL A 257 -17.77 16.23 11.53
N LEU A 258 -17.59 16.25 10.21
CA LEU A 258 -16.30 16.52 9.61
C LEU A 258 -15.95 18.00 9.82
N PRO A 259 -14.80 18.32 10.45
CA PRO A 259 -14.46 19.70 10.77
C PRO A 259 -14.01 20.52 9.54
N GLU A 260 -13.67 19.84 8.45
CA GLU A 260 -13.18 20.45 7.22
C GLU A 260 -14.32 21.03 6.38
N LEU A 261 -14.08 22.19 5.76
CA LEU A 261 -14.98 22.82 4.80
C LEU A 261 -14.57 22.43 3.38
N PHE A 262 -15.50 21.87 2.61
CA PHE A 262 -15.23 21.40 1.25
C PHE A 262 -15.61 22.43 0.18
N PRO A 263 -14.98 22.42 -0.99
CA PRO A 263 -15.26 23.40 -2.04
C PRO A 263 -16.66 23.27 -2.65
N THR A 264 -17.18 22.04 -2.74
CA THR A 264 -18.44 21.72 -3.40
C THR A 264 -19.28 20.75 -2.58
N LEU A 265 -20.59 20.68 -2.88
CA LEU A 265 -21.48 19.66 -2.32
C LEU A 265 -20.98 18.24 -2.65
N ALA A 266 -20.56 18.01 -3.89
CA ALA A 266 -20.09 16.71 -4.35
C ALA A 266 -18.84 16.23 -3.57
N ASP A 267 -17.87 17.12 -3.35
CA ASP A 267 -16.68 16.80 -2.54
C ASP A 267 -17.06 16.50 -1.08
N ALA A 268 -18.01 17.25 -0.52
CA ALA A 268 -18.50 17.02 0.84
C ALA A 268 -19.21 15.67 0.98
N GLU A 269 -20.02 15.29 0.00
CA GLU A 269 -20.68 13.98 -0.02
C GLU A 269 -19.66 12.84 -0.17
N ALA A 270 -18.68 13.00 -1.07
CA ALA A 270 -17.59 12.03 -1.24
C ALA A 270 -16.78 11.84 0.06
N ALA A 271 -16.36 12.94 0.68
CA ALA A 271 -15.65 12.94 1.95
C ALA A 271 -16.48 12.33 3.09
N GLY A 272 -17.78 12.64 3.13
CA GLY A 272 -18.73 12.10 4.10
C GLY A 272 -18.88 10.59 3.98
N ARG A 273 -19.04 10.07 2.75
CA ARG A 273 -19.08 8.63 2.46
C ARG A 273 -17.78 7.94 2.85
N ALA A 274 -16.64 8.50 2.44
CA ALA A 274 -15.32 7.99 2.78
C ALA A 274 -15.12 7.91 4.31
N LYS A 275 -15.49 8.97 5.03
CA LYS A 275 -15.38 9.01 6.48
C LYS A 275 -16.31 8.02 7.16
N LEU A 276 -17.56 7.92 6.72
CA LEU A 276 -18.55 7.03 7.31
C LEU A 276 -18.12 5.57 7.18
N ARG A 277 -17.65 5.16 5.99
CA ARG A 277 -17.05 3.83 5.77
C ARG A 277 -15.89 3.58 6.73
N SER A 278 -14.97 4.54 6.85
CA SER A 278 -13.81 4.44 7.74
C SER A 278 -14.19 4.30 9.21
N LEU A 279 -15.20 5.04 9.68
CA LEU A 279 -15.68 4.99 11.06
C LEU A 279 -16.38 3.67 11.40
N ASN A 280 -17.16 3.13 10.46
CA ASN A 280 -17.95 1.92 10.64
C ASN A 280 -17.21 0.63 10.22
N THR A 281 -15.98 0.74 9.71
CA THR A 281 -15.16 -0.43 9.41
C THR A 281 -14.83 -1.18 10.70
N SER A 282 -15.28 -2.44 10.79
CA SER A 282 -15.06 -3.29 11.97
C SER A 282 -13.56 -3.42 12.27
N GLN A 283 -13.13 -3.04 13.47
CA GLN A 283 -11.70 -3.08 13.85
C GLN A 283 -11.29 -4.43 14.41
N LEU A 284 -11.61 -5.49 13.66
CA LEU A 284 -10.92 -6.77 13.82
C LEU A 284 -9.46 -6.55 13.38
N ARG A 285 -8.52 -6.80 14.29
CA ARG A 285 -7.09 -6.90 13.98
C ARG A 285 -6.61 -8.29 14.37
N VAL A 286 -6.13 -9.04 13.39
CA VAL A 286 -5.58 -10.38 13.56
C VAL A 286 -4.10 -10.34 13.16
N THR A 287 -3.23 -10.75 14.08
CA THR A 287 -1.80 -10.90 13.82
C THR A 287 -1.45 -12.38 13.80
N LEU A 288 -0.82 -12.84 12.74
CA LEU A 288 -0.43 -14.23 12.54
C LEU A 288 1.07 -14.30 12.29
N LYS A 289 1.74 -15.34 12.79
CA LYS A 289 3.16 -15.59 12.54
C LYS A 289 3.38 -17.09 12.38
N GLY A 290 4.25 -17.47 11.44
CA GLY A 290 4.56 -18.86 11.13
C GLY A 290 5.91 -19.02 10.43
N PRO A 291 6.24 -20.26 10.00
CA PRO A 291 7.26 -20.49 8.99
C PRO A 291 7.00 -19.63 7.75
N GLY A 292 8.06 -19.34 7.00
CA GLY A 292 7.96 -18.51 5.81
C GLY A 292 6.93 -19.02 4.80
N HIS A 293 6.12 -18.10 4.27
CA HIS A 293 5.10 -18.42 3.29
C HIS A 293 5.12 -17.37 2.17
N PRO A 294 5.86 -17.61 1.07
CA PRO A 294 6.21 -16.57 0.11
C PRO A 294 5.02 -16.04 -0.71
N HIS A 295 3.88 -16.73 -0.71
CA HIS A 295 2.66 -16.28 -1.37
C HIS A 295 1.75 -15.41 -0.49
N LEU A 296 2.15 -15.09 0.76
CA LEU A 296 1.45 -14.07 1.54
C LEU A 296 1.93 -12.70 1.10
N ALA A 297 0.99 -11.86 0.67
CA ALA A 297 1.20 -10.49 0.23
C ALA A 297 0.10 -9.57 0.78
N ALA A 298 0.39 -8.28 0.93
CA ALA A 298 -0.61 -7.28 1.27
C ALA A 298 -1.70 -7.21 0.19
N GLU A 299 -2.90 -6.77 0.56
CA GLU A 299 -4.10 -6.78 -0.30
C GLU A 299 -4.56 -8.19 -0.73
N GLY A 300 -3.85 -9.24 -0.31
CA GLY A 300 -4.28 -10.63 -0.37
C GLY A 300 -5.33 -10.98 0.68
N THR A 301 -5.86 -12.19 0.57
CA THR A 301 -6.86 -12.73 1.51
C THR A 301 -6.30 -13.92 2.26
N VAL A 302 -6.53 -13.99 3.57
CA VAL A 302 -6.27 -15.19 4.36
C VAL A 302 -7.57 -15.77 4.91
N ARG A 303 -7.71 -17.10 4.84
CA ARG A 303 -8.79 -17.85 5.48
C ARG A 303 -8.20 -18.80 6.51
N LEU A 304 -8.73 -18.71 7.73
CA LEU A 304 -8.23 -19.47 8.87
C LEU A 304 -9.06 -20.72 9.15
N SER A 305 -8.41 -21.76 9.66
CA SER A 305 -9.06 -22.98 10.14
C SER A 305 -8.40 -23.52 11.40
N GLY A 306 -9.21 -23.89 12.39
CA GLY A 306 -8.74 -24.49 13.64
C GLY A 306 -8.02 -23.52 14.58
N VAL A 307 -8.13 -22.20 14.36
CA VAL A 307 -7.51 -21.17 15.20
C VAL A 307 -8.51 -20.74 16.28
N HIS A 308 -9.62 -20.14 15.87
CA HIS A 308 -10.71 -19.76 16.78
C HIS A 308 -12.02 -19.50 16.02
N ARG A 309 -13.14 -19.99 16.55
CA ARG A 309 -14.48 -19.92 15.92
C ARG A 309 -14.97 -18.53 15.48
N LEU A 310 -14.40 -17.44 16.01
CA LEU A 310 -14.79 -16.07 15.69
C LEU A 310 -14.07 -15.51 14.44
N ILE A 311 -13.03 -16.19 13.97
CA ILE A 311 -12.20 -15.76 12.83
C ILE A 311 -11.96 -16.89 11.82
N ASP A 312 -12.24 -18.14 12.19
CA ASP A 312 -12.18 -19.28 11.29
C ASP A 312 -13.25 -19.18 10.20
N GLY A 313 -12.88 -19.45 8.95
CA GLY A 313 -13.76 -19.37 7.78
C GLY A 313 -13.97 -17.97 7.21
N GLU A 314 -13.79 -16.93 8.03
CA GLU A 314 -13.91 -15.54 7.60
C GLU A 314 -12.79 -15.13 6.63
N PRO A 315 -13.10 -14.45 5.51
CA PRO A 315 -12.07 -13.89 4.63
C PRO A 315 -11.47 -12.64 5.27
N LEU A 316 -10.23 -12.75 5.74
CA LEU A 316 -9.50 -11.63 6.34
C LEU A 316 -8.61 -10.97 5.29
N SER A 317 -8.67 -9.63 5.21
CA SER A 317 -7.81 -8.87 4.30
C SER A 317 -6.44 -8.64 4.93
N ILE A 318 -5.38 -9.00 4.22
CA ILE A 318 -4.01 -8.77 4.65
C ILE A 318 -3.67 -7.29 4.45
N ARG A 319 -3.27 -6.63 5.53
CA ARG A 319 -2.87 -5.22 5.56
C ARG A 319 -1.37 -5.03 5.48
N SER A 320 -0.63 -5.96 6.06
CA SER A 320 0.81 -5.88 6.18
C SER A 320 1.40 -7.27 6.22
N VAL A 321 2.49 -7.49 5.49
CA VAL A 321 3.27 -8.71 5.50
C VAL A 321 4.73 -8.40 5.77
N ARG A 322 5.30 -9.14 6.71
CA ARG A 322 6.72 -9.13 7.01
C ARG A 322 7.33 -10.48 6.70
N HIS A 323 8.19 -10.55 5.70
CA HIS A 323 9.04 -11.71 5.43
C HIS A 323 10.41 -11.48 6.03
N GLN A 324 10.90 -12.43 6.84
CA GLN A 324 12.21 -12.35 7.48
C GLN A 324 13.00 -13.63 7.26
N LEU A 325 14.19 -13.50 6.68
CA LEU A 325 15.18 -14.55 6.57
C LEU A 325 16.41 -14.17 7.40
N GLY A 326 16.85 -15.05 8.30
CA GLY A 326 18.04 -14.84 9.13
C GLY A 326 18.37 -16.06 9.97
N SER A 327 18.96 -15.85 11.15
CA SER A 327 19.39 -16.94 12.04
C SER A 327 18.25 -17.85 12.54
N SER A 328 17.02 -17.34 12.60
CA SER A 328 15.81 -18.12 12.93
C SER A 328 15.19 -18.85 11.73
N GLY A 329 15.87 -18.86 10.57
CA GLY A 329 15.32 -19.35 9.31
C GLY A 329 14.43 -18.32 8.62
N TYR A 330 13.54 -18.81 7.75
CA TYR A 330 12.54 -17.99 7.06
C TYR A 330 11.22 -17.99 7.84
N THR A 331 10.74 -16.81 8.21
CA THR A 331 9.46 -16.59 8.89
C THR A 331 8.63 -15.55 8.17
N THR A 332 7.31 -15.68 8.27
CA THR A 332 6.36 -14.66 7.79
C THR A 332 5.44 -14.25 8.93
N SER A 333 5.23 -12.94 9.08
CA SER A 333 4.25 -12.37 10.01
C SER A 333 3.28 -11.48 9.24
N ILE A 334 1.98 -11.61 9.48
CA ILE A 334 0.97 -10.80 8.80
C ILE A 334 0.06 -10.11 9.81
N GLU A 335 -0.34 -8.88 9.47
CA GLU A 335 -1.49 -8.21 10.08
C GLU A 335 -2.63 -8.23 9.08
N CYS A 336 -3.79 -8.70 9.52
CA CYS A 336 -5.02 -8.73 8.73
C CYS A 336 -6.21 -8.20 9.54
N GLY A 337 -7.29 -7.88 8.85
CA GLY A 337 -8.52 -7.41 9.46
C GLY A 337 -9.76 -7.80 8.68
N SER A 338 -10.91 -7.33 9.16
CA SER A 338 -12.16 -7.45 8.41
C SER A 338 -12.00 -6.86 7.01
N ARG A 339 -12.70 -7.46 6.06
CA ARG A 339 -12.87 -6.88 4.74
C ARG A 339 -13.78 -5.66 4.85
N ALA A 340 -13.43 -4.57 4.18
CA ALA A 340 -14.36 -3.46 4.02
C ALA A 340 -15.45 -3.92 3.04
N GLU A 341 -16.68 -4.02 3.52
CA GLU A 341 -17.83 -4.25 2.64
C GLU A 341 -18.25 -2.90 2.05
N ASP A 342 -18.46 -2.87 0.73
CA ASP A 342 -19.08 -1.74 0.05
C ASP A 342 -20.57 -1.70 0.41
N THR A 343 -20.84 -1.14 1.58
CA THR A 343 -22.19 -0.88 2.04
C THR A 343 -22.58 0.48 1.49
N GLY A 344 -23.29 0.48 0.35
CA GLY A 344 -23.75 1.67 -0.34
C GLY A 344 -24.37 2.67 0.64
N ALA A 345 -23.72 3.81 0.81
CA ALA A 345 -24.19 4.89 1.67
C ALA A 345 -25.31 5.65 0.96
N GLU A 346 -26.41 5.92 1.65
CA GLU A 346 -27.56 6.66 1.10
C GLU A 346 -27.36 8.18 1.29
N GLU A 347 -27.76 8.94 0.26
CA GLU A 347 -27.70 10.41 0.24
C GLU A 347 -28.96 10.99 0.90
N GLY A 348 -28.78 11.74 1.99
CA GLY A 348 -29.83 12.50 2.65
C GLY A 348 -29.59 13.99 2.54
N VAL A 349 -30.28 14.66 1.62
CA VAL A 349 -30.24 16.14 1.55
C VAL A 349 -31.25 16.70 2.56
N GLU A 350 -30.82 16.89 3.81
CA GLU A 350 -31.54 17.77 4.75
C GLU A 350 -30.89 19.16 4.75
N GLY A 351 -31.59 20.12 4.14
CA GLY A 351 -31.10 21.47 3.91
C GLY A 351 -31.36 22.46 5.04
N ALA A 352 -30.40 23.39 5.12
CA ALA A 352 -30.50 24.80 5.51
C ALA A 352 -30.72 25.20 6.98
N THR A 353 -29.78 26.00 7.47
CA THR A 353 -30.07 27.37 7.94
C THR A 353 -28.95 28.30 7.53
#